data_AF-A0A073AXI5-F1
#
_entry.id   AF-A0A073AXI5-F1
#
_cell.length_a   1.000
_cell.length_b   1.000
_cell.length_c   1.000
_cell.angle_alpha   90.00
_cell.angle_beta   90.00
_cell.angle_gamma   90.00
#
_symmetry.space_group_name_H-M   'P 1'
#
loop_
_entity.id
_entity.type
_entity.pdbx_description
1 polymer ?
#
loop_
_entity_poly.entity_id
_entity_poly.type
_entity_poly.pdbx_seq_one_letter_code
_entity_poly.pdbx_strand_id
1 'polypeptide(L)' 'MDQTESPFEPGTRVRATFGRFRGKTGIVVKTATGLPEAFDGPVLWVRFDDAEEPGLVAGQFLEAA' A
#
# COMPACT_ATOMS: atom_id res chain seq x y z
N MET A 1 9.60 -11.57 17.47
CA MET A 1 8.66 -10.56 16.95
C MET A 1 9.12 -10.25 15.56
N ASP A 2 8.68 -11.04 14.60
CA ASP A 2 8.96 -10.84 13.19
C ASP A 2 8.13 -9.63 12.76
N GLN A 3 8.80 -8.47 12.65
CA GLN A 3 8.24 -7.36 11.91
C GLN A 3 8.10 -7.88 10.49
N THR A 4 6.88 -8.21 10.07
CA THR A 4 6.57 -8.47 8.67
C THR A 4 7.03 -7.24 7.89
N GLU A 5 8.20 -7.35 7.25
CA GLU A 5 8.83 -6.25 6.54
C GLU A 5 7.80 -5.71 5.54
N SER A 6 7.46 -4.43 5.69
CA SER A 6 6.62 -3.77 4.70
C SER A 6 7.38 -3.85 3.36
N PRO A 7 6.82 -4.42 2.29
CA PRO A 7 7.56 -4.67 1.05
C PRO A 7 7.99 -3.37 0.36
N PHE A 8 7.42 -2.23 0.75
CA PHE A 8 7.72 -0.93 0.20
C PHE A 8 7.82 0.11 1.32
N GLU A 9 8.90 0.90 1.29
CA GLU A 9 9.14 1.99 2.23
C GLU A 9 8.34 3.25 1.83
N PRO A 10 8.01 4.14 2.79
CA PRO A 10 7.49 5.48 2.47
C PRO A 10 8.36 6.21 1.45
N GLY A 11 7.73 6.83 0.45
CA GLY A 11 8.39 7.46 -0.69
C GLY A 11 8.55 6.54 -1.91
N THR A 12 8.35 5.23 -1.76
CA THR A 12 8.43 4.30 -2.89
C THR A 12 7.27 4.51 -3.85
N ARG A 13 7.58 4.51 -5.15
CA ARG A 13 6.59 4.56 -6.22
C ARG A 13 6.06 3.15 -6.50
N VAL A 14 4.74 3.02 -6.46
CA VAL A 14 4.05 1.74 -6.58
C VAL A 14 2.86 1.86 -7.51
N ARG A 15 2.46 0.74 -8.09
CA ARG A 15 1.24 0.58 -8.86
C ARG A 15 0.35 -0.45 -8.20
N ALA A 16 -0.94 -0.15 -8.10
CA ALA A 16 -1.91 -1.10 -7.56
C ALA A 16 -2.35 -2.10 -8.64
N THR A 17 -2.36 -3.38 -8.29
CA THR A 17 -2.70 -4.49 -9.20
C THR A 17 -4.13 -5.00 -8.99
N PHE A 18 -4.79 -4.60 -7.90
CA PHE A 18 -6.11 -5.09 -7.52
C PHE A 18 -7.06 -4.00 -7.00
N GLY A 19 -8.36 -4.31 -6.97
CA GLY A 19 -9.41 -3.47 -6.39
C GLY A 19 -9.71 -2.20 -7.19
N ARG A 20 -10.30 -1.19 -6.52
CA ARG A 20 -10.70 0.09 -7.14
C ARG A 20 -9.54 0.93 -7.66
N PHE A 21 -8.32 0.65 -7.21
CA PHE A 21 -7.11 1.36 -7.59
C PHE A 21 -6.30 0.63 -8.66
N ARG A 22 -6.78 -0.52 -9.16
CA ARG A 22 -6.08 -1.32 -10.16
C ARG A 22 -5.63 -0.47 -11.35
N GLY A 23 -4.35 -0.57 -11.68
CA GLY A 23 -3.72 0.14 -12.78
C GLY A 23 -3.23 1.55 -12.42
N LYS A 24 -3.63 2.11 -11.27
CA LYS A 24 -3.18 3.44 -10.82
C LYS A 24 -1.82 3.39 -10.16
N THR A 25 -1.04 4.44 -10.38
CA THR A 25 0.28 4.65 -9.79
C THR A 25 0.19 5.67 -8.66
N GLY A 26 1.05 5.52 -7.65
CA GLY A 26 1.11 6.41 -6.50
C GLY A 26 2.39 6.26 -5.70
N ILE A 27 2.46 7.01 -4.62
CA ILE A 27 3.59 6.98 -3.67
C ILE A 27 3.11 6.37 -2.35
N VAL A 28 3.86 5.42 -1.80
CA VAL A 28 3.65 4.93 -0.44
C VAL A 28 3.89 6.07 0.54
N VAL A 29 2.90 6.37 1.37
CA VAL A 29 2.98 7.43 2.38
C VAL A 29 3.42 6.86 3.72
N LYS A 30 2.86 5.71 4.12
CA LYS A 30 3.20 5.00 5.36
C LYS A 30 2.58 3.62 5.40
N THR A 31 3.14 2.73 6.21
CA THR A 31 2.49 1.49 6.63
C THR A 31 1.32 1.81 7.58
N ALA A 32 0.16 1.20 7.34
CA ALA A 32 -0.98 1.30 8.21
C ALA A 32 -0.75 0.44 9.47
N THR A 33 -1.10 0.98 10.63
CA THR A 33 -0.99 0.31 11.93
C THR A 33 -2.37 0.14 12.55
N GLY A 34 -2.50 -0.79 13.51
CA GLY A 34 -3.76 -1.03 14.22
C GLY A 34 -4.85 -1.71 13.39
N LEU A 35 -4.47 -2.45 12.35
CA LEU A 35 -5.40 -3.25 11.57
C LEU A 35 -5.72 -4.57 12.28
N PRO A 36 -6.94 -5.13 12.08
CA PRO A 36 -7.29 -6.44 12.61
C PRO A 36 -6.31 -7.51 12.13
N GLU A 37 -6.01 -8.50 12.98
CA GLU A 37 -5.15 -9.64 12.65
C GLU A 37 -5.65 -10.48 11.45
N ALA A 38 -6.92 -10.28 11.04
CA ALA A 38 -7.49 -10.89 9.84
C ALA A 38 -6.85 -10.41 8.52
N PHE A 39 -6.07 -9.33 8.54
CA PHE A 39 -5.32 -8.89 7.38
C PHE A 39 -4.00 -9.66 7.29
N ASP A 40 -3.92 -10.54 6.31
CA ASP A 40 -2.70 -11.29 6.01
C ASP A 40 -1.69 -10.38 5.29
N GLY A 41 -0.80 -9.76 6.07
CA GLY A 41 0.33 -8.96 5.58
C GLY A 41 0.22 -7.43 5.77
N PRO A 42 1.29 -6.70 5.42
CA PRO A 42 1.37 -5.27 5.62
C PRO A 42 0.43 -4.54 4.68
N VAL A 43 -0.29 -3.56 5.20
CA VAL A 43 -1.17 -2.69 4.43
C VAL A 43 -0.57 -1.29 4.40
N LEU A 44 -0.56 -0.67 3.24
CA LEU A 44 0.09 0.61 2.98
C LEU A 44 -0.94 1.68 2.62
N TRP A 45 -0.72 2.88 3.14
CA TRP A 45 -1.38 4.09 2.64
C TRP A 45 -0.62 4.58 1.41
N VAL A 46 -1.29 4.64 0.27
CA VAL A 46 -0.72 5.06 -1.01
C VAL A 46 -1.44 6.32 -1.49
N ARG A 47 -0.70 7.40 -1.73
CA ARG A 47 -1.24 8.58 -2.40
C ARG A 47 -1.14 8.38 -3.90
N PHE A 48 -2.26 8.04 -4.53
CA PHE A 48 -2.36 7.85 -5.98
C PHE A 48 -2.37 9.22 -6.69
N ASP A 49 -1.77 9.28 -7.87
CA ASP A 49 -1.63 10.54 -8.62
C ASP A 49 -3.00 11.13 -9.01
N ASP A 50 -3.98 10.27 -9.32
CA ASP A 50 -5.37 10.63 -9.66
C ASP A 50 -6.34 10.54 -8.46
N ALA A 51 -5.85 10.68 -7.22
CA ALA A 51 -6.69 10.67 -6.02
C ALA A 51 -6.31 11.81 -5.08
N GLU A 52 -7.33 12.53 -4.61
CA GLU A 52 -7.15 13.62 -3.65
C GLU A 52 -6.73 13.09 -2.26
N GLU A 53 -7.28 11.92 -1.88
CA GLU A 53 -6.99 11.26 -0.61
C GLU A 53 -6.16 9.98 -0.79
N PRO A 54 -5.28 9.63 0.18
CA PRO A 54 -4.57 8.36 0.19
C PRO A 54 -5.51 7.16 0.23
N GLY A 55 -5.22 6.15 -0.60
CA GLY A 55 -5.90 4.87 -0.59
C GLY A 55 -5.19 3.86 0.30
N LEU A 56 -5.96 3.05 1.04
CA LEU A 56 -5.45 1.91 1.79
C LEU A 56 -5.37 0.68 0.86
N VAL A 57 -4.18 0.08 0.72
CA VAL A 57 -3.94 -1.08 -0.16
C VAL A 57 -3.01 -2.09 0.51
N ALA A 58 -3.33 -3.38 0.45
CA ALA A 58 -2.43 -4.42 0.95
C ALA A 58 -1.17 -4.50 0.08
N GLY A 59 0.00 -4.65 0.71
CA GLY A 59 1.30 -4.68 0.04
C GLY A 59 1.41 -5.75 -1.04
N GLN A 60 0.74 -6.89 -0.86
CA GLN A 60 0.65 -7.96 -1.85
C GLN A 60 -0.02 -7.56 -3.17
N PHE A 61 -0.82 -6.49 -3.18
CA PHE A 61 -1.48 -5.93 -4.37
C PHE A 61 -0.77 -4.69 -4.91
N LEU A 62 0.47 -4.45 -4.49
CA LEU A 62 1.31 -3.38 -4.97
C LEU A 62 2.53 -3.96 -5.68
N GLU A 63 2.91 -3.35 -6.79
CA GLU A 63 4.16 -3.62 -7.51
C GLU A 63 4.98 -2.33 -7.62
N ALA A 64 6.30 -2.44 -7.74
CA ALA A 64 7.15 -1.28 -8.01
C ALA A 64 6.83 -0.71 -9.40
N ALA A 65 6.78 0.62 -9.51
CA ALA A 65 6.36 1.35 -10.70
C ALA A 65 7.41 2.34 -11.21
#